data_AF-V4NLY0-F1
#
_entry.id   AF-V4NLY0-F1
#
_cell.length_a   1.000
_cell.length_b   1.000
_cell.length_c   1.000
_cell.angle_alpha   90.00
_cell.angle_beta   90.00
_cell.angle_gamma   90.00
#
_symmetry.space_group_name_H-M   'P 1'
#
loop_
_entity.id
_entity.type
_entity.pdbx_description
1 polymer ?
#
loop_
_entity_poly.entity_id
_entity_poly.type
_entity_poly.pdbx_seq_one_letter_code
_entity_poly.pdbx_strand_id
1 'polypeptide(L)'
;MSNEDAIRIVQIYAEGHAEGLSVEEEIRLGNDLFNNLKSIEDIVPMLVSGFETAEWRACYIVSESDEIACHVFPYIIPLIRSKRPSIRNIACECYRWCANSGVHVAEVIKCLEDPERSVRLRAVIALSGIHVQLIQDAIVSLRIEGKVELAHTVEIIVVGDLPFRELNFETVKLESRLKKLCYYVLAVRAGVSDGELIQFVKTLDEPDLLFFHRR
;
A
#
# COMPACT_ATOMS: atom_id res chain seq x y z
N MET A 1 -29.01 4.33 -9.98
CA MET A 1 -28.94 5.30 -8.86
C MET A 1 -28.42 6.62 -9.44
N SER A 2 -28.90 7.76 -8.96
CA SER A 2 -28.52 9.08 -9.49
C SER A 2 -27.21 9.59 -8.86
N ASN A 3 -26.60 10.65 -9.42
CA ASN A 3 -25.44 11.28 -8.79
C ASN A 3 -25.78 11.82 -7.39
N GLU A 4 -26.98 12.36 -7.23
CA GLU A 4 -27.44 12.90 -5.95
C GLU A 4 -27.51 11.81 -4.88
N ASP A 5 -27.86 10.58 -5.26
CA ASP A 5 -27.87 9.45 -4.35
C ASP A 5 -26.44 9.06 -3.91
N ALA A 6 -25.47 9.07 -4.83
CA ALA A 6 -24.07 8.81 -4.49
C ALA A 6 -23.51 9.86 -3.50
N ILE A 7 -23.82 11.15 -3.72
CA ILE A 7 -23.43 12.23 -2.80
C ILE A 7 -24.09 12.07 -1.43
N ARG A 8 -25.35 11.62 -1.35
CA ARG A 8 -25.97 11.30 -0.06
C ARG A 8 -25.25 10.15 0.65
N ILE A 9 -24.80 9.13 -0.09
CA ILE A 9 -24.01 8.04 0.49
C ILE A 9 -22.68 8.57 1.04
N VAL A 10 -21.98 9.46 0.30
CA VAL A 10 -20.78 10.14 0.80
C VAL A 10 -21.05 10.83 2.14
N GLN A 11 -22.18 11.54 2.27
CA GLN A 11 -22.56 12.20 3.53
C GLN A 11 -22.79 11.20 4.67
N ILE A 12 -23.47 10.07 4.41
CA ILE A 12 -23.65 9.00 5.41
C ILE A 12 -22.31 8.51 5.96
N TYR A 13 -21.30 8.32 5.08
CA TYR A 13 -19.96 7.97 5.53
C TYR A 13 -19.27 9.13 6.27
N ALA A 14 -19.24 10.32 5.67
CA ALA A 14 -18.51 11.47 6.19
C ALA A 14 -19.04 11.98 7.54
N GLU A 15 -20.31 11.73 7.85
CA GLU A 15 -20.95 12.06 9.13
C GLU A 15 -20.88 10.91 10.16
N GLY A 16 -20.24 9.79 9.80
CA GLY A 16 -19.99 8.66 10.70
C GLY A 16 -21.17 7.70 10.87
N HIS A 17 -22.30 7.94 10.18
CA HIS A 17 -23.47 7.06 10.25
C HIS A 17 -23.18 5.64 9.77
N ALA A 18 -22.20 5.47 8.88
CA ALA A 18 -21.76 4.16 8.40
C ALA A 18 -21.10 3.29 9.48
N GLU A 19 -20.57 3.84 10.57
CA GLU A 19 -19.95 3.04 11.65
C GLU A 19 -20.98 2.20 12.43
N GLY A 20 -22.26 2.55 12.36
CA GLY A 20 -23.35 1.84 13.02
C GLY A 20 -24.03 0.76 12.16
N LEU A 21 -23.63 0.60 10.90
CA LEU A 21 -24.25 -0.36 9.98
C LEU A 21 -23.76 -1.79 10.21
N SER A 22 -24.57 -2.77 9.82
CA SER A 22 -24.08 -4.15 9.69
C SER A 22 -23.01 -4.23 8.60
N VAL A 23 -22.17 -5.27 8.64
CA VAL A 23 -21.15 -5.50 7.61
C VAL A 23 -21.80 -5.65 6.22
N GLU A 24 -22.91 -6.35 6.11
CA GLU A 24 -23.63 -6.54 4.84
C GLU A 24 -24.26 -5.24 4.32
N GLU A 25 -24.72 -4.37 5.22
CA GLU A 25 -25.29 -3.07 4.88
C GLU A 25 -24.21 -2.11 4.40
N GLU A 26 -23.08 -2.02 5.12
CA GLU A 26 -21.93 -1.20 4.73
C GLU A 26 -21.35 -1.65 3.39
N ILE A 27 -21.19 -2.95 3.17
CA ILE A 27 -20.70 -3.48 1.88
C ILE A 27 -21.64 -3.09 0.73
N ARG A 28 -22.96 -3.22 0.92
CA ARG A 28 -23.94 -2.84 -0.09
C ARG A 28 -23.86 -1.34 -0.38
N LEU A 29 -23.86 -0.53 0.66
CA LEU A 29 -23.78 0.93 0.58
C LEU A 29 -22.49 1.39 -0.11
N GLY A 30 -21.36 0.78 0.23
CA GLY A 30 -20.06 1.06 -0.37
C GLY A 30 -19.97 0.65 -1.83
N ASN A 31 -20.54 -0.50 -2.21
CA ASN A 31 -20.61 -0.93 -3.61
C ASN A 31 -21.52 -0.02 -4.44
N ASP A 32 -22.64 0.40 -3.86
CA ASP A 32 -23.55 1.36 -4.48
C ASP A 32 -22.86 2.71 -4.72
N LEU A 33 -22.08 3.20 -3.75
CA LEU A 33 -21.25 4.39 -3.92
C LEU A 33 -20.22 4.18 -5.05
N PHE A 34 -19.41 3.12 -4.98
CA PHE A 34 -18.35 2.85 -5.96
C PHE A 34 -18.89 2.81 -7.40
N ASN A 35 -20.01 2.12 -7.62
CA ASN A 35 -20.59 1.94 -8.95
C ASN A 35 -21.26 3.20 -9.52
N ASN A 36 -21.63 4.18 -8.67
CA ASN A 36 -22.39 5.36 -9.09
C ASN A 36 -21.63 6.68 -8.88
N LEU A 37 -20.40 6.62 -8.35
CA LEU A 37 -19.53 7.78 -8.20
C LEU A 37 -19.16 8.35 -9.57
N LYS A 38 -19.44 9.63 -9.79
CA LYS A 38 -19.10 10.31 -11.06
C LYS A 38 -17.73 10.99 -11.05
N SER A 39 -17.31 11.47 -9.89
CA SER A 39 -16.05 12.20 -9.69
C SER A 39 -15.40 11.67 -8.42
N ILE A 40 -14.10 11.35 -8.50
CA ILE A 40 -13.35 10.83 -7.36
C ILE A 40 -13.20 11.90 -6.28
N GLU A 41 -13.26 13.18 -6.65
CA GLU A 41 -13.17 14.31 -5.73
C GLU A 41 -14.37 14.37 -4.77
N ASP A 42 -15.51 13.77 -5.14
CA ASP A 42 -16.70 13.73 -4.31
C ASP A 42 -16.49 12.91 -3.01
N ILE A 43 -15.50 12.00 -2.95
CA ILE A 43 -15.19 11.22 -1.73
C ILE A 43 -14.19 11.92 -0.79
N VAL A 44 -13.71 13.13 -1.13
CA VAL A 44 -12.82 13.90 -0.24
C VAL A 44 -13.39 14.08 1.18
N PRO A 45 -14.70 14.38 1.38
CA PRO A 45 -15.27 14.47 2.72
C PRO A 45 -15.09 13.19 3.55
N MET A 46 -15.10 12.01 2.92
CA MET A 46 -14.87 10.74 3.60
C MET A 46 -13.40 10.56 4.01
N LEU A 47 -12.46 10.94 3.14
CA LEU A 47 -11.02 10.85 3.37
C LEU A 47 -10.54 11.70 4.57
N VAL A 48 -11.24 12.80 4.86
CA VAL A 48 -10.87 13.73 5.94
C VAL A 48 -11.80 13.64 7.16
N SER A 49 -12.72 12.68 7.18
CA SER A 49 -13.80 12.60 8.16
C SER A 49 -13.36 12.21 9.57
N GLY A 50 -12.27 11.45 9.70
CA GLY A 50 -11.85 10.85 10.97
C GLY A 50 -12.54 9.53 11.30
N PHE A 51 -13.60 9.13 10.58
CA PHE A 51 -14.32 7.88 10.80
C PHE A 51 -13.64 6.72 10.08
N GLU A 52 -13.47 5.59 10.76
CA GLU A 52 -12.66 4.48 10.23
C GLU A 52 -13.31 3.88 8.99
N THR A 53 -14.60 3.60 9.07
CA THR A 53 -15.37 3.04 7.97
C THR A 53 -15.36 3.95 6.74
N ALA A 54 -15.46 5.26 6.93
CA ALA A 54 -15.45 6.24 5.85
C ALA A 54 -14.08 6.36 5.19
N GLU A 55 -13.01 6.55 5.97
CA GLU A 55 -11.65 6.63 5.46
C GLU A 55 -11.24 5.33 4.75
N TRP A 56 -11.56 4.18 5.34
CA TRP A 56 -11.25 2.89 4.74
C TRP A 56 -11.96 2.72 3.40
N ARG A 57 -13.26 2.99 3.34
CA ARG A 57 -14.06 2.88 2.12
C ARG A 57 -13.58 3.84 1.04
N ALA A 58 -13.28 5.08 1.42
CA ALA A 58 -12.76 6.07 0.48
C ALA A 58 -11.40 5.63 -0.08
N CYS A 59 -10.45 5.21 0.76
CA CYS A 59 -9.17 4.68 0.29
C CYS A 59 -9.33 3.44 -0.60
N TYR A 60 -10.29 2.56 -0.30
CA TYR A 60 -10.60 1.42 -1.17
C TYR A 60 -11.06 1.87 -2.56
N ILE A 61 -11.99 2.82 -2.63
CA ILE A 61 -12.44 3.41 -3.90
C ILE A 61 -11.25 4.01 -4.65
N VAL A 62 -10.39 4.78 -3.97
CA VAL A 62 -9.18 5.37 -4.56
C VAL A 62 -8.24 4.30 -5.10
N SER A 63 -7.99 3.21 -4.36
CA SER A 63 -7.07 2.16 -4.82
C SER A 63 -7.57 1.41 -6.07
N GLU A 64 -8.88 1.40 -6.30
CA GLU A 64 -9.52 0.78 -7.47
C GLU A 64 -9.76 1.78 -8.62
N SER A 65 -9.30 3.03 -8.50
CA SER A 65 -9.54 4.12 -9.47
C SER A 65 -8.33 4.46 -10.35
N ASP A 66 -7.31 3.59 -10.40
CA ASP A 66 -6.10 3.75 -11.21
C ASP A 66 -5.49 5.17 -11.14
N GLU A 67 -5.15 5.79 -12.27
CA GLU A 67 -4.51 7.12 -12.33
C GLU A 67 -5.45 8.25 -11.88
N ILE A 68 -6.77 8.08 -11.95
CA ILE A 68 -7.76 9.08 -11.51
C ILE A 68 -7.61 9.36 -10.00
N ALA A 69 -7.14 8.36 -9.24
CA ALA A 69 -6.79 8.48 -7.83
C ALA A 69 -5.83 9.64 -7.52
N CYS A 70 -5.01 10.07 -8.48
CA CYS A 70 -4.05 11.16 -8.30
C CYS A 70 -4.72 12.49 -7.90
N HIS A 71 -5.97 12.70 -8.31
CA HIS A 71 -6.71 13.94 -8.02
C HIS A 71 -7.00 14.13 -6.53
N VAL A 72 -7.11 13.03 -5.78
CA VAL A 72 -7.37 13.04 -4.33
C VAL A 72 -6.18 12.58 -3.50
N PHE A 73 -5.05 12.28 -4.14
CA PHE A 73 -3.84 11.81 -3.45
C PHE A 73 -3.34 12.73 -2.32
N PRO A 74 -3.43 14.08 -2.41
CA PRO A 74 -3.06 14.96 -1.29
C PRO A 74 -3.80 14.65 0.02
N TYR A 75 -5.02 14.12 -0.05
CA TYR A 75 -5.84 13.73 1.12
C TYR A 75 -5.49 12.32 1.63
N ILE A 76 -4.87 11.47 0.81
CA ILE A 76 -4.38 10.14 1.19
C ILE A 76 -3.04 10.23 1.92
N ILE A 77 -2.20 11.21 1.58
CA ILE A 77 -0.87 11.39 2.17
C ILE A 77 -0.87 11.27 3.71
N PRO A 78 -1.72 11.99 4.47
CA PRO A 78 -1.72 11.87 5.93
C PRO A 78 -2.17 10.48 6.44
N LEU A 79 -2.98 9.74 5.67
CA LEU A 79 -3.58 8.48 6.11
C LEU A 79 -2.58 7.32 6.21
N ILE A 80 -1.45 7.38 5.49
CA ILE A 80 -0.36 6.38 5.63
C ILE A 80 0.25 6.38 7.04
N ARG A 81 0.07 7.47 7.80
CA ARG A 81 0.53 7.64 9.19
C ARG A 81 -0.62 7.50 10.20
N SER A 82 -1.78 7.02 9.77
CA SER A 82 -2.94 6.84 10.65
C SER A 82 -2.60 5.94 11.85
N LYS A 83 -3.20 6.21 13.01
CA LYS A 83 -3.08 5.32 14.18
C LYS A 83 -3.71 3.95 13.93
N ARG A 84 -4.67 3.88 12.99
CA ARG A 84 -5.43 2.67 12.64
C ARG A 84 -4.68 1.85 11.59
N PRO A 85 -4.32 0.59 11.89
CA PRO A 85 -3.64 -0.29 10.93
C PRO A 85 -4.41 -0.53 9.63
N SER A 86 -5.74 -0.65 9.73
CA SER A 86 -6.67 -0.80 8.61
C SER A 86 -6.52 0.34 7.60
N ILE A 87 -6.45 1.57 8.09
CA ILE A 87 -6.28 2.79 7.29
C ILE A 87 -4.88 2.86 6.70
N ARG A 88 -3.82 2.63 7.49
CA ARG A 88 -2.45 2.62 6.96
C ARG A 88 -2.27 1.60 5.83
N ASN A 89 -2.85 0.41 6.01
CA ASN A 89 -2.84 -0.65 5.01
C ASN A 89 -3.48 -0.14 3.71
N ILE A 90 -4.76 0.26 3.72
CA ILE A 90 -5.41 0.64 2.45
C ILE A 90 -4.83 1.92 1.84
N ALA A 91 -4.42 2.90 2.65
CA ALA A 91 -3.76 4.12 2.18
C ALA A 91 -2.44 3.80 1.45
N CYS A 92 -1.68 2.82 1.94
CA CYS A 92 -0.42 2.40 1.32
C CYS A 92 -0.63 1.82 -0.11
N GLU A 93 -1.77 1.19 -0.42
CA GLU A 93 -2.06 0.72 -1.79
C GLU A 93 -2.12 1.89 -2.79
N CYS A 94 -2.73 3.00 -2.38
CA CYS A 94 -2.95 4.16 -3.25
C CYS A 94 -1.64 4.78 -3.77
N TYR A 95 -0.54 4.62 -3.01
CA TYR A 95 0.78 5.13 -3.40
C TYR A 95 1.35 4.43 -4.63
N ARG A 96 0.94 3.18 -4.91
CA ARG A 96 1.39 2.44 -6.09
C ARG A 96 1.12 3.22 -7.38
N TRP A 97 -0.03 3.88 -7.45
CA TRP A 97 -0.49 4.61 -8.63
C TRP A 97 -0.14 6.10 -8.58
N CYS A 98 -0.14 6.68 -7.38
CA CYS A 98 -0.11 8.13 -7.23
C CYS A 98 1.22 8.71 -6.75
N ALA A 99 2.12 7.89 -6.21
CA ALA A 99 3.38 8.41 -5.68
C ALA A 99 4.24 8.98 -6.82
N ASN A 100 4.48 10.28 -6.77
CA ASN A 100 5.21 11.03 -7.80
C ASN A 100 6.47 11.73 -7.29
N SER A 101 6.91 11.43 -6.06
CA SER A 101 8.13 12.00 -5.47
C SER A 101 8.84 10.98 -4.58
N GLY A 102 10.15 11.15 -4.40
CA GLY A 102 10.93 10.36 -3.46
C GLY A 102 10.41 10.46 -2.02
N VAL A 103 9.88 11.62 -1.61
CA VAL A 103 9.28 11.80 -0.27
C VAL A 103 8.05 10.92 -0.09
N HIS A 104 7.19 10.83 -1.10
CA HIS A 104 6.02 9.95 -1.06
C HIS A 104 6.44 8.48 -0.98
N VAL A 105 7.39 8.06 -1.82
CA VAL A 105 7.87 6.67 -1.81
C VAL A 105 8.64 6.34 -0.53
N ALA A 106 9.30 7.30 0.11
CA ALA A 106 9.95 7.11 1.40
C ALA A 106 8.95 6.73 2.50
N GLU A 107 7.73 7.27 2.48
CA GLU A 107 6.67 6.83 3.41
C GLU A 107 6.30 5.36 3.21
N VAL A 108 6.19 4.91 1.96
CA VAL A 108 5.94 3.50 1.62
C VAL A 108 7.08 2.61 2.11
N ILE A 109 8.34 3.04 1.94
CA ILE A 109 9.50 2.29 2.44
C ILE A 109 9.46 2.16 3.97
N LYS A 110 9.08 3.21 4.71
CA LYS A 110 8.92 3.16 6.17
C LYS A 110 7.87 2.12 6.59
N CYS A 111 6.84 1.89 5.77
CA CYS A 111 5.83 0.87 6.03
C CYS A 111 6.38 -0.57 6.00
N LEU A 112 7.59 -0.84 5.48
CA LEU A 112 8.25 -2.15 5.61
C LEU A 112 8.61 -2.49 7.06
N GLU A 113 8.70 -1.49 7.94
CA GLU A 113 8.96 -1.65 9.37
C GLU A 113 7.69 -1.51 10.23
N ASP A 114 6.51 -1.34 9.61
CA ASP A 114 5.26 -1.14 10.34
C ASP A 114 5.02 -2.29 11.33
N PRO A 115 4.51 -2.05 12.55
CA PRO A 115 4.18 -3.12 13.49
C PRO A 115 3.18 -4.14 12.91
N GLU A 116 2.32 -3.69 12.00
CA GLU A 116 1.21 -4.48 11.48
C GLU A 116 1.59 -5.18 10.18
N ARG A 117 1.48 -6.51 10.20
CA ARG A 117 1.85 -7.37 9.07
C ARG A 117 1.15 -6.97 7.77
N SER A 118 -0.13 -6.63 7.86
CA SER A 118 -0.93 -6.27 6.69
C SER A 118 -0.39 -5.00 6.00
N VAL A 119 0.13 -4.05 6.77
CA VAL A 119 0.75 -2.82 6.26
C VAL A 119 2.10 -3.14 5.61
N ARG A 120 2.93 -3.98 6.24
CA ARG A 120 4.23 -4.40 5.66
C ARG A 120 4.05 -5.12 4.32
N LEU A 121 3.10 -6.04 4.24
CA LEU A 121 2.76 -6.74 3.00
C LEU A 121 2.30 -5.76 1.91
N ARG A 122 1.45 -4.79 2.28
CA ARG A 122 0.99 -3.79 1.34
C ARG A 122 2.12 -2.91 0.80
N ALA A 123 3.05 -2.52 1.67
CA ALA A 123 4.23 -1.75 1.26
C ALA A 123 5.06 -2.50 0.22
N VAL A 124 5.25 -3.80 0.41
CA VAL A 124 5.92 -4.68 -0.56
C VAL A 124 5.22 -4.68 -1.93
N ILE A 125 3.89 -4.79 -1.94
CA ILE A 125 3.09 -4.77 -3.19
C ILE A 125 3.23 -3.41 -3.88
N ALA A 126 3.08 -2.31 -3.13
CA ALA A 126 3.21 -0.97 -3.68
C ALA A 126 4.61 -0.72 -4.26
N LEU A 127 5.68 -1.03 -3.52
CA LEU A 127 7.07 -0.86 -3.99
C LEU A 127 7.41 -1.69 -5.23
N SER A 128 6.78 -2.86 -5.38
CA SER A 128 6.95 -3.69 -6.57
C SER A 128 6.41 -3.02 -7.84
N GLY A 129 5.39 -2.16 -7.71
CA GLY A 129 4.80 -1.39 -8.81
C GLY A 129 5.40 0.01 -9.03
N ILE A 130 6.17 0.54 -8.08
CA ILE A 130 6.76 1.89 -8.17
C ILE A 130 8.02 1.89 -9.07
N HIS A 131 8.18 2.95 -9.87
CA HIS A 131 9.35 3.12 -10.73
C HIS A 131 10.65 3.22 -9.94
N VAL A 132 11.73 2.57 -10.39
CA VAL A 132 13.01 2.48 -9.64
C VAL A 132 13.61 3.85 -9.31
N GLN A 133 13.46 4.82 -10.22
CA GLN A 133 13.98 6.17 -10.03
C GLN A 133 13.34 6.87 -8.82
N LEU A 134 12.05 6.65 -8.57
CA LEU A 134 11.40 7.21 -7.39
C LEU A 134 11.85 6.52 -6.10
N ILE A 135 12.20 5.23 -6.16
CA ILE A 135 12.81 4.51 -5.03
C ILE A 135 14.21 5.06 -4.75
N GLN A 136 14.99 5.39 -5.78
CA GLN A 136 16.29 6.08 -5.64
C GLN A 136 16.14 7.45 -4.96
N ASP A 137 15.18 8.27 -5.41
CA ASP A 137 14.90 9.56 -4.78
C ASP A 137 14.43 9.41 -3.32
N ALA A 138 13.70 8.33 -3.02
CA ALA A 138 13.26 8.00 -1.67
C ALA A 138 14.42 7.61 -0.74
N ILE A 139 15.44 6.90 -1.25
CA ILE A 139 16.65 6.58 -0.49
C ILE A 139 17.35 7.85 -0.02
N VAL A 140 17.41 8.89 -0.86
CA VAL A 140 17.95 10.21 -0.47
C VAL A 140 17.13 10.82 0.67
N SER A 141 15.80 10.79 0.54
CA SER A 141 14.88 11.32 1.56
C SER A 141 15.03 10.60 2.90
N LEU A 142 15.11 9.26 2.88
CA LEU A 142 15.31 8.43 4.07
C LEU A 142 16.65 8.72 4.77
N ARG A 143 17.72 8.94 4.01
CA ARG A 143 19.04 9.30 4.57
C ARG A 143 18.99 10.67 5.26
N ILE A 144 18.32 11.65 4.68
CA ILE A 144 18.12 12.98 5.28
C ILE A 144 17.34 12.87 6.60
N GLU A 145 16.34 11.99 6.66
CA GLU A 145 15.57 11.71 7.87
C GLU A 145 16.29 10.84 8.92
N GLY A 146 17.54 10.42 8.66
CA GLY A 146 18.32 9.58 9.57
C GLY A 146 17.96 8.09 9.54
N LYS A 147 17.13 7.64 8.59
CA LYS A 147 16.75 6.23 8.38
C LYS A 147 17.80 5.46 7.57
N VAL A 148 19.06 5.53 8.01
CA VAL A 148 20.23 5.07 7.24
C VAL A 148 20.20 3.56 6.96
N GLU A 149 19.87 2.73 7.94
CA GLU A 149 19.83 1.26 7.77
C GLU A 149 18.74 0.82 6.77
N LEU A 150 17.55 1.43 6.89
CA LEU A 150 16.43 1.19 5.98
C LEU A 150 16.78 1.62 4.54
N ALA A 151 17.32 2.83 4.39
CA ALA A 151 17.77 3.35 3.10
C ALA A 151 18.83 2.45 2.46
N HIS A 152 19.82 2.02 3.25
CA HIS A 152 20.91 1.15 2.80
C HIS A 152 20.40 -0.23 2.37
N THR A 153 19.46 -0.81 3.12
CA THR A 153 18.90 -2.13 2.79
C THR A 153 18.13 -2.10 1.48
N VAL A 154 17.28 -1.08 1.29
CA VAL A 154 16.51 -0.91 0.04
C VAL A 154 17.44 -0.60 -1.13
N GLU A 155 18.46 0.25 -0.93
CA GLU A 155 19.44 0.57 -1.96
C GLU A 155 20.18 -0.67 -2.45
N ILE A 156 20.70 -1.51 -1.55
CA ILE A 156 21.45 -2.71 -1.95
C ILE A 156 20.56 -3.75 -2.63
N ILE A 157 19.37 -4.01 -2.09
CA ILE A 157 18.57 -5.18 -2.50
C ILE A 157 17.57 -4.83 -3.61
N VAL A 158 16.90 -3.69 -3.52
CA VAL A 158 15.78 -3.35 -4.43
C VAL A 158 16.27 -2.54 -5.63
N VAL A 159 17.26 -1.67 -5.42
CA VAL A 159 17.78 -0.76 -6.46
C VAL A 159 19.10 -1.26 -7.04
N GLY A 160 19.95 -1.87 -6.23
CA GLY A 160 21.27 -2.33 -6.64
C GLY A 160 21.23 -3.41 -7.71
N ASP A 161 22.39 -3.68 -8.31
CA ASP A 161 22.53 -4.61 -9.42
C ASP A 161 22.52 -6.09 -9.00
N LEU A 162 21.96 -6.43 -7.84
CA LEU A 162 21.93 -7.81 -7.33
C LEU A 162 21.01 -8.67 -8.19
N PRO A 163 21.53 -9.62 -9.00
CA PRO A 163 20.67 -10.41 -9.85
C PRO A 163 19.92 -11.44 -9.01
N PHE A 164 18.59 -11.52 -9.14
CA PHE A 164 17.79 -12.50 -8.40
C PHE A 164 18.31 -13.93 -8.56
N ARG A 165 18.78 -14.27 -9.77
CA ARG A 165 19.31 -15.60 -10.12
C ARG A 165 20.60 -15.97 -9.39
N GLU A 166 21.30 -14.99 -8.83
CA GLU A 166 22.55 -15.17 -8.08
C GLU A 166 22.33 -15.21 -6.56
N LEU A 167 21.09 -15.08 -6.09
CA LEU A 167 20.77 -15.17 -4.67
C LEU A 167 21.10 -16.57 -4.13
N ASN A 168 21.87 -16.61 -3.04
CA ASN A 168 22.01 -17.80 -2.23
C ASN A 168 20.80 -17.93 -1.29
N PHE A 169 19.89 -18.84 -1.62
CA PHE A 169 18.64 -19.05 -0.90
C PHE A 169 18.81 -19.48 0.56
N GLU A 170 19.87 -20.24 0.89
CA GLU A 170 20.18 -20.61 2.26
C GLU A 170 20.63 -19.41 3.10
N THR A 171 21.31 -18.44 2.47
CA THR A 171 21.72 -17.20 3.15
C THR A 171 20.52 -16.28 3.34
N VAL A 172 19.74 -16.07 2.28
CA VAL A 172 18.58 -15.17 2.27
C VAL A 172 17.51 -15.60 3.29
N LYS A 173 17.33 -16.91 3.51
CA LYS A 173 16.42 -17.44 4.53
C LYS A 173 16.79 -17.03 5.97
N LEU A 174 18.05 -16.76 6.25
CA LEU A 174 18.54 -16.40 7.58
C LEU A 174 18.55 -14.89 7.85
N GLU A 175 18.22 -14.09 6.83
CA GLU A 175 18.27 -12.64 6.91
C GLU A 175 17.11 -12.05 7.73
N SER A 176 17.22 -10.77 8.07
CA SER A 176 16.18 -10.05 8.80
C SER A 176 14.88 -10.00 8.00
N ARG A 177 13.74 -9.84 8.70
CA ARG A 177 12.42 -9.64 8.06
C ARG A 177 12.47 -8.56 7.00
N LEU A 178 13.06 -7.39 7.30
CA LEU A 178 13.17 -6.26 6.36
C LEU A 178 13.86 -6.69 5.06
N LYS A 179 15.00 -7.39 5.16
CA LYS A 179 15.72 -7.88 3.99
C LYS A 179 14.92 -8.91 3.22
N LYS A 180 14.23 -9.83 3.89
CA LYS A 180 13.34 -10.82 3.24
C LYS A 180 12.22 -10.15 2.43
N LEU A 181 11.60 -9.10 2.99
CA LEU A 181 10.62 -8.29 2.27
C LEU A 181 11.26 -7.61 1.05
N CYS A 182 12.46 -7.05 1.18
CA CYS A 182 13.20 -6.44 0.07
C CYS A 182 13.56 -7.46 -1.03
N TYR A 183 13.98 -8.68 -0.66
CA TYR A 183 14.27 -9.74 -1.62
C TYR A 183 13.01 -10.17 -2.40
N TYR A 184 11.85 -10.16 -1.76
CA TYR A 184 10.59 -10.40 -2.46
C TYR A 184 10.30 -9.28 -3.47
N VAL A 185 10.48 -8.01 -3.08
CA VAL A 185 10.35 -6.88 -4.02
C VAL A 185 11.33 -7.04 -5.20
N LEU A 186 12.59 -7.39 -4.94
CA LEU A 186 13.58 -7.70 -5.98
C LEU A 186 13.09 -8.80 -6.93
N ALA A 187 12.58 -9.91 -6.39
CA ALA A 187 12.09 -11.04 -7.19
C ALA A 187 10.95 -10.63 -8.13
N VAL A 188 9.95 -9.90 -7.61
CA VAL A 188 8.83 -9.41 -8.43
C VAL A 188 9.33 -8.47 -9.54
N ARG A 189 10.23 -7.54 -9.20
CA ARG A 189 10.81 -6.58 -10.15
C ARG A 189 11.70 -7.23 -11.21
N ALA A 190 12.34 -8.36 -10.86
CA ALA A 190 13.10 -9.18 -11.79
C ALA A 190 12.24 -10.02 -12.74
N GLY A 191 10.90 -9.94 -12.65
CA GLY A 191 9.97 -10.68 -13.50
C GLY A 191 9.97 -12.18 -13.21
N VAL A 192 10.26 -12.58 -11.97
CA VAL A 192 10.19 -13.98 -11.54
C VAL A 192 8.76 -14.49 -11.70
N SER A 193 8.60 -15.63 -12.37
CA SER A 193 7.27 -16.23 -12.61
C SER A 193 6.55 -16.58 -11.30
N ASP A 194 5.21 -16.55 -11.29
CA ASP A 194 4.41 -16.82 -10.08
C ASP A 194 4.77 -18.15 -9.40
N GLY A 195 4.97 -19.22 -10.18
CA GLY A 195 5.33 -20.53 -9.64
C GLY A 195 6.70 -20.52 -8.94
N GLU A 196 7.68 -19.82 -9.52
CA GLU A 196 9.00 -19.64 -8.92
C GLU A 196 8.94 -18.71 -7.70
N LEU A 197 8.12 -17.65 -7.76
CA LEU A 197 7.91 -16.70 -6.68
C LEU A 197 7.28 -17.39 -5.45
N ILE A 198 6.30 -18.26 -5.65
CA ILE A 198 5.70 -19.08 -4.58
C ILE A 198 6.75 -19.95 -3.91
N GLN A 199 7.62 -20.59 -4.69
CA GLN A 199 8.70 -21.41 -4.14
C GLN A 199 9.71 -20.56 -3.37
N PHE A 200 10.04 -19.37 -3.90
CA PHE A 200 10.93 -18.43 -3.22
C PHE A 200 10.35 -17.93 -1.89
N VAL A 201 9.04 -17.63 -1.84
CA VAL A 201 8.36 -17.24 -0.60
C VAL A 201 8.40 -18.36 0.45
N LYS A 202 8.23 -19.62 0.04
CA LYS A 202 8.39 -20.77 0.94
C LYS A 202 9.82 -20.88 1.49
N THR A 203 10.82 -20.56 0.67
CA THR A 203 12.23 -20.52 1.07
C THR A 203 12.50 -19.39 2.06
N LEU A 204 11.96 -18.19 1.83
CA LEU A 204 12.11 -17.06 2.74
C LEU A 204 11.56 -17.36 4.13
N ASP A 205 10.53 -18.21 4.21
CA ASP A 205 9.86 -18.60 5.45
C ASP A 205 9.48 -17.37 6.29
N GLU A 206 8.97 -16.34 5.61
CA GLU A 206 8.59 -15.07 6.21
C GLU A 206 7.05 -15.04 6.39
N PRO A 207 6.55 -15.01 7.64
CA PRO A 207 5.11 -15.01 7.94
C PRO A 207 4.30 -13.96 7.18
N ASP A 208 4.89 -12.81 6.88
CA ASP A 208 4.23 -11.74 6.15
C ASP A 208 3.92 -12.13 4.70
N LEU A 209 4.84 -12.86 4.05
CA LEU A 209 4.74 -13.25 2.64
C LEU A 209 3.97 -14.56 2.45
N LEU A 210 4.10 -15.51 3.39
CA LEU A 210 3.42 -16.80 3.33
C LEU A 210 1.89 -16.68 3.34
N PHE A 211 1.32 -15.63 3.94
CA PHE A 211 -0.12 -15.42 3.97
C PHE A 211 -0.69 -15.05 2.59
N PHE A 212 0.08 -14.33 1.77
CA PHE A 212 -0.35 -13.84 0.46
C PHE A 212 -0.48 -14.96 -0.57
N HIS A 213 0.44 -15.91 -0.55
CA HIS A 213 0.54 -17.01 -1.53
C HIS A 213 -0.21 -18.28 -1.12
N ARG A 214 -1.13 -18.20 -0.15
CA ARG A 214 -1.99 -19.31 0.32
C ARG A 214 -3.33 -19.41 -0.42
N ARG A 215 -3.55 -18.63 -1.48
CA ARG A 215 -4.77 -18.67 -2.30
C ARG A 215 -4.56 -19.50 -3.55
#